data_AF-A0A344UEB2-F1
#
_entry.id   AF-A0A344UEB2-F1
#
_cell.length_a   1.000
_cell.length_b   1.000
_cell.length_c   1.000
_cell.angle_alpha   90.00
_cell.angle_beta   90.00
_cell.angle_gamma   90.00
#
_symmetry.space_group_name_H-M   'P 1'
#
loop_
_entity.id
_entity.type
_entity.pdbx_description
1 polymer ?
#
loop_
_entity_poly.entity_id
_entity_poly.type
_entity_poly.pdbx_seq_one_letter_code
_entity_poly.pdbx_strand_id
1 'polypeptide(L)' 'MRPARKRELANVLIDAYRVSIRRATAVIQLRQATYFYRPHPRDDRAERQRIREIATRIRYGARRIHALLLREGW' A
#
# COMPACT_ATOMS: atom_id res chain seq x y z
N MET A 1 7.95 15.37 -4.36
CA MET A 1 6.90 15.46 -3.32
C MET A 1 6.13 14.13 -3.22
N ARG A 2 5.87 13.63 -2.00
CA ARG A 2 5.13 12.36 -1.81
C ARG A 2 3.68 12.49 -2.30
N PRO A 3 3.06 11.43 -2.86
CA PRO A 3 1.66 11.46 -3.31
C PRO A 3 0.65 11.89 -2.22
N ALA A 4 0.89 11.51 -0.96
CA ALA A 4 0.06 11.91 0.17
C ALA A 4 -0.02 13.44 0.32
N ARG A 5 1.14 14.12 0.22
CA ARG A 5 1.20 15.59 0.26
C ARG A 5 0.51 16.23 -0.95
N LYS A 6 0.56 15.59 -2.13
CA LYS A 6 -0.18 16.08 -3.32
C LYS A 6 -1.69 16.02 -3.10
N ARG A 7 -2.17 14.97 -2.43
CA ARG A 7 -3.58 14.82 -2.08
C ARG A 7 -4.03 15.89 -1.08
N GLU A 8 -3.21 16.21 -0.08
CA GLU A 8 -3.49 17.32 0.85
C GLU A 8 -3.62 18.67 0.12
N LEU A 9 -2.67 19.00 -0.77
CA LEU A 9 -2.76 20.25 -1.55
C LEU A 9 -3.99 20.27 -2.47
N ALA A 10 -4.35 19.13 -3.05
CA ALA A 10 -5.59 19.05 -3.83
C ALA A 10 -6.83 19.33 -2.97
N ASN A 11 -6.88 18.85 -1.73
CA ASN A 11 -7.97 19.16 -0.79
C ASN A 11 -8.02 20.66 -0.47
N VAL A 12 -6.86 21.28 -0.19
CA VAL A 12 -6.78 22.73 0.04
C VAL A 12 -7.34 23.51 -1.14
N LEU A 13 -7.03 23.10 -2.38
CA LEU A 13 -7.59 23.76 -3.57
C LEU A 13 -9.11 23.59 -3.69
N ILE A 14 -9.62 22.39 -3.39
CA ILE A 14 -11.06 22.11 -3.41
C ILE A 14 -11.78 22.97 -2.37
N ASP A 15 -11.22 23.08 -1.16
CA ASP A 15 -11.85 23.80 -0.06
C ASP A 15 -11.80 25.32 -0.26
N ALA A 16 -10.66 25.86 -0.68
CA ALA A 16 -10.45 27.29 -0.87
C ALA A 16 -11.14 27.84 -2.12
N TYR A 17 -11.12 27.09 -3.23
CA TYR A 17 -11.59 27.57 -4.53
C TYR A 17 -12.87 26.88 -5.02
N ARG A 18 -13.44 25.95 -4.24
CA ARG A 18 -14.67 25.19 -4.59
C ARG A 18 -14.58 24.50 -5.96
N VAL A 19 -13.37 24.09 -6.36
CA VAL A 19 -13.13 23.42 -7.64
C VAL A 19 -13.36 21.91 -7.55
N SER A 20 -13.65 21.27 -8.69
CA SER A 20 -13.78 19.81 -8.74
C SER A 20 -12.44 19.10 -8.51
N ILE A 21 -12.49 17.87 -8.00
CA ILE A 21 -11.31 17.00 -7.80
C ILE A 21 -10.48 16.88 -9.09
N ARG A 22 -11.13 16.78 -10.25
CA ARG A 22 -10.44 16.70 -11.55
C ARG A 22 -9.59 17.94 -11.81
N ARG A 23 -10.10 19.13 -11.49
CA ARG A 23 -9.40 20.39 -11.70
C ARG A 23 -8.27 20.57 -10.69
N ALA A 24 -8.52 20.26 -9.41
CA ALA A 24 -7.51 20.31 -8.36
C ALA A 24 -6.34 19.34 -8.62
N THR A 25 -6.64 18.10 -9.02
CA THR A 25 -5.61 17.09 -9.31
C THR A 25 -4.82 17.40 -10.58
N ALA A 26 -5.44 18.00 -11.61
CA ALA A 26 -4.73 18.48 -12.79
C ALA A 26 -3.70 19.57 -12.46
N VAL A 27 -4.07 20.56 -11.64
CA VAL A 27 -3.17 21.66 -11.22
C VAL A 27 -1.96 21.13 -10.45
N ILE A 28 -2.15 20.16 -9.55
CA ILE A 28 -1.08 19.57 -8.72
C ILE A 28 -0.33 18.44 -9.47
N GLN A 29 -0.73 18.13 -10.71
CA GLN A 29 -0.21 17.03 -11.51
C GLN A 29 -0.25 15.70 -10.72
N LEU A 30 -1.39 15.40 -10.11
CA LEU A 30 -1.68 14.15 -9.41
C LEU A 30 -2.60 13.29 -10.30
N ARG A 31 -2.25 12.01 -10.51
CA ARG A 31 -3.18 11.10 -11.18
C ARG A 31 -4.44 10.93 -10.33
N GLN A 32 -5.60 11.03 -10.95
CA GLN A 32 -6.89 10.94 -10.25
C GLN A 32 -7.06 9.61 -9.48
N ALA A 33 -6.58 8.50 -10.04
CA ALA A 33 -6.57 7.20 -9.36
C ALA A 33 -5.80 7.24 -8.02
N THR A 34 -4.70 7.99 -7.95
CA THR A 34 -3.92 8.17 -6.72
C THR A 34 -4.65 9.02 -5.69
N TYR A 35 -5.49 9.97 -6.11
CA TYR A 35 -6.34 10.74 -5.19
C TYR A 35 -7.35 9.83 -4.48
N PHE A 36 -7.99 8.93 -5.24
CA PHE A 36 -8.98 7.98 -4.71
C PHE A 36 -8.36 6.74 -4.04
N TYR A 37 -7.06 6.53 -4.19
CA TYR A 37 -6.39 5.40 -3.58
C TYR A 37 -6.56 5.41 -2.05
N ARG A 38 -7.15 4.33 -1.55
CA ARG A 38 -7.23 4.03 -0.12
C ARG A 38 -6.26 2.90 0.18
N PRO A 39 -5.30 3.08 1.09
CA PRO A 39 -4.47 1.98 1.55
C PRO A 39 -5.37 0.86 2.06
N HIS A 40 -5.17 -0.35 1.54
CA HIS A 40 -5.83 -1.55 2.05
C HIS A 40 -4.77 -2.33 2.84
N PRO A 41 -4.68 -2.13 4.16
CA PRO A 41 -3.69 -2.84 4.97
C PRO A 41 -4.03 -4.32 4.96
N ARG A 42 -3.09 -5.15 4.54
CA ARG A 42 -3.16 -6.61 4.71
C ARG A 42 -2.80 -6.94 6.16
N ASP A 43 -3.59 -7.80 6.81
CA ASP A 43 -3.24 -8.37 8.11
C ASP A 43 -2.42 -9.66 7.94
N ASP A 44 -1.37 -9.58 7.13
CA ASP A 44 -0.43 -10.67 6.83
C ASP A 44 0.76 -10.67 7.81
N ARG A 45 0.64 -10.00 8.97
CA ARG A 45 1.74 -9.86 9.92
C ARG A 45 2.18 -11.20 10.48
N ALA A 46 1.22 -12.04 10.84
CA ALA A 46 1.46 -13.37 11.40
C ALA A 46 2.11 -14.29 10.37
N GLU A 47 1.61 -14.32 9.12
CA GLU A 47 2.19 -15.08 8.02
C GLU A 47 3.62 -14.62 7.70
N ARG A 48 3.86 -13.30 7.62
CA ARG A 48 5.19 -12.74 7.39
C ARG A 48 6.17 -13.04 8.52
N GLN A 49 5.70 -13.03 9.76
CA GLN A 49 6.52 -13.42 10.91
C GLN A 49 6.89 -14.90 10.79
N ARG A 50 5.94 -15.76 10.41
CA ARG A 50 6.21 -17.18 10.24
C ARG A 50 7.18 -17.48 9.10
N ILE A 51 7.05 -16.78 7.97
CA ILE A 51 8.01 -16.85 6.85
C ILE A 51 9.45 -16.57 7.35
N ARG A 52 9.63 -15.54 8.18
CA ARG A 52 10.94 -15.17 8.74
C ARG A 52 11.49 -16.27 9.64
N GLU A 53 10.67 -16.87 10.49
CA GLU A 53 11.06 -17.97 11.37
C GLU A 53 11.49 -19.23 10.60
N ILE A 54 10.84 -19.53 9.48
CA ILE A 54 11.23 -20.63 8.61
C ILE A 54 12.55 -20.32 7.91
N ALA A 55 12.72 -19.07 7.46
CA ALA A 55 13.90 -18.62 6.72
C ALA A 55 15.19 -18.55 7.56
N THR A 56 15.10 -18.51 8.90
CA THR A 56 16.29 -18.47 9.79
C THR A 56 16.95 -19.82 10.01
N ARG A 57 16.22 -20.94 9.89
CA ARG A 57 16.75 -22.29 10.18
C ARG A 57 17.75 -22.74 9.11
N ILE A 58 17.35 -22.68 7.85
CA ILE A 58 18.13 -23.06 6.66
C ILE A 58 17.71 -22.12 5.52
N ARG A 59 18.63 -21.75 4.62
CA ARG A 59 18.35 -20.87 3.47
C ARG A 59 17.48 -21.62 2.43
N TYR A 60 16.19 -21.69 2.71
CA TYR A 60 15.20 -22.28 1.82
C TYR A 60 14.77 -21.30 0.73
N GLY A 61 14.56 -21.81 -0.48
CA GLY A 61 13.88 -21.05 -1.53
C GLY A 61 12.39 -20.88 -1.24
N ALA A 62 11.76 -19.88 -1.85
CA ALA A 62 10.35 -19.50 -1.61
C ALA A 62 9.37 -20.68 -1.71
N ARG A 63 9.58 -21.61 -2.66
CA ARG A 63 8.72 -22.79 -2.84
C ARG A 63 8.71 -23.72 -1.62
N ARG A 64 9.85 -23.89 -0.96
CA ARG A 64 9.97 -24.75 0.23
C ARG A 64 9.34 -24.09 1.45
N ILE A 65 9.52 -22.77 1.60
CA ILE A 65 8.87 -21.99 2.66
C ILE A 65 7.34 -22.09 2.52
N HIS A 66 6.83 -21.91 1.30
CA HIS A 66 5.39 -22.04 1.03
C HIS A 66 4.84 -23.44 1.37
N ALA A 67 5.56 -24.51 1.00
CA ALA A 67 5.15 -25.87 1.36
C ALA A 67 5.15 -26.12 2.88
N LEU A 68 6.04 -25.48 3.63
CA LEU A 68 6.08 -25.59 5.10
C LEU A 68 4.93 -24.81 5.74
N LEU A 69 4.60 -23.63 5.24
CA LEU A 69 3.43 -22.86 5.70
C LEU A 69 2.13 -23.63 5.52
N LEU A 70 1.90 -24.21 4.33
CA LEU A 70 0.69 -24.99 4.05
C LEU A 70 0.56 -26.22 4.96
N ARG A 71 1.67 -26.86 5.33
CA ARG A 71 1.67 -28.00 6.26
C ARG A 71 1.31 -27.60 7.69
N GLU A 72 1.58 -26.36 8.05
CA GLU A 72 1.27 -25.78 9.36
C GLU A 72 -0.13 -25.18 9.42
N GLY A 73 -0.90 -25.24 8.33
CA GLY A 73 -2.28 -24.76 8.26
C GLY A 73 -2.41 -23.24 8.13
N TRP A 74 -1.37 -22.58 7.62
CA TRP A 74 -1.40 -21.16 7.25
C TRP A 74 -2.05 -20.93 5.88
#